data_AF-A0A178B9M3-F1
#
_entry.id   AF-A0A178B9M3-F1
#
_cell.length_a   1.000
_cell.length_b   1.000
_cell.length_c   1.000
_cell.angle_alpha   90.00
_cell.angle_beta   90.00
_cell.angle_gamma   90.00
#
_symmetry.space_group_name_H-M   'P 1'
#
loop_
_entity.id
_entity.type
_entity.pdbx_description
1 polymer ?
#
loop_
_entity_poly.entity_id
_entity_poly.type
_entity_poly.pdbx_seq_one_letter_code
_entity_poly.pdbx_strand_id
1 'polypeptide(L)'
;MSAKDPVPNSSIVEKGDSITTDIAEKHLKVTIEWSQSLHKKEETYFSGTFKLPQKGGKSAAIFVQEEKLEEFKALATSGTWTVNEVFQFGQAKDRSVRWLVYHDKEHKPYQVISLF
;
A
#
# COMPACT_ATOMS: atom_id res chain seq x y z
N MET A 1 -7.14 31.02 -21.09
CA MET A 1 -6.16 30.58 -20.08
C MET A 1 -6.62 29.24 -19.55
N SER A 2 -6.20 28.14 -20.18
CA SER A 2 -6.58 26.80 -19.71
C SER A 2 -5.78 26.45 -18.47
N ALA A 3 -6.48 26.02 -17.42
CA ALA A 3 -5.88 25.36 -16.29
C ALA A 3 -4.94 24.28 -16.82
N LYS A 4 -3.66 24.34 -16.45
CA LYS A 4 -2.77 23.21 -16.64
C LYS A 4 -3.36 22.10 -15.77
N ASP A 5 -3.96 21.10 -16.40
CA ASP A 5 -4.26 19.84 -15.73
C ASP A 5 -3.00 19.43 -14.94
N PRO A 6 -3.13 19.03 -13.67
CA PRO A 6 -1.97 18.57 -12.92
C PRO A 6 -1.36 17.42 -13.71
N VAL A 7 -0.12 17.62 -14.18
CA VAL A 7 0.68 16.58 -14.82
C VAL A 7 0.56 15.35 -13.93
N PRO A 8 0.07 14.19 -14.42
CA PRO A 8 0.01 12.99 -13.61
C PRO A 8 1.42 12.78 -13.10
N ASN A 9 1.58 12.82 -11.77
CA ASN A 9 2.87 12.70 -11.14
C ASN A 9 3.33 11.27 -11.41
N SER A 10 4.05 11.07 -12.53
CA SER A 10 4.42 9.81 -13.20
C SER A 10 5.26 8.85 -12.33
N SER A 11 5.39 9.19 -11.06
CA SER A 11 6.20 8.56 -10.03
C SER A 11 5.38 7.95 -8.89
N ILE A 12 4.07 8.16 -8.87
CA ILE A 12 3.16 7.66 -7.84
C ILE A 12 2.59 6.32 -8.32
N VAL A 13 2.46 5.33 -7.43
CA VAL A 13 1.81 4.04 -7.75
C VAL A 13 0.34 4.23 -8.10
N GLU A 14 -0.13 3.56 -9.14
CA GLU A 14 -1.51 3.65 -9.65
C GLU A 14 -2.07 2.27 -9.96
N LYS A 15 -3.40 2.19 -10.08
CA LYS A 15 -4.06 0.96 -10.53
C LYS A 15 -3.55 0.59 -11.93
N GLY A 16 -3.20 -0.67 -12.11
CA GLY A 16 -2.60 -1.21 -13.34
C GLY A 16 -1.07 -1.24 -13.30
N ASP A 17 -0.42 -0.61 -12.33
CA ASP A 17 1.04 -0.71 -12.18
C ASP A 17 1.46 -2.13 -11.77
N SER A 18 2.59 -2.58 -12.30
CA SER A 18 3.29 -3.75 -11.80
C SER A 18 4.30 -3.36 -10.74
N ILE A 19 4.34 -4.10 -9.64
CA ILE A 19 5.27 -3.88 -8.54
C ILE A 19 6.05 -5.15 -8.23
N THR A 20 7.28 -4.98 -7.75
CA THR A 20 8.05 -6.06 -7.11
C THR A 20 8.30 -5.68 -5.67
N THR A 21 8.11 -6.59 -4.74
CA THR A 21 8.29 -6.32 -3.31
C THR A 21 9.03 -7.45 -2.62
N ASP A 22 9.82 -7.08 -1.61
CA ASP A 22 10.51 -8.01 -0.74
C ASP A 22 9.67 -8.48 0.45
N ILE A 23 8.46 -7.94 0.65
CA ILE A 23 7.62 -8.21 1.84
C ILE A 23 7.32 -9.72 2.04
N ALA A 24 7.32 -10.50 0.96
CA ALA A 24 7.12 -11.94 1.03
C ALA A 24 8.29 -12.69 1.72
N GLU A 25 9.50 -12.13 1.66
CA GLU A 25 10.74 -12.71 2.19
C GLU A 25 11.31 -11.93 3.38
N LYS A 26 11.14 -10.60 3.37
CA LYS A 26 11.63 -9.64 4.35
C LYS A 26 10.51 -8.69 4.72
N HIS A 27 9.97 -8.89 5.92
CA HIS A 27 8.97 -8.02 6.49
C HIS A 27 9.30 -7.67 7.93
N LEU A 28 8.91 -6.46 8.33
CA LEU A 28 8.86 -6.07 9.73
C LEU A 28 7.41 -6.16 10.20
N LYS A 29 7.19 -6.70 11.39
CA LYS A 29 5.87 -6.65 12.03
C LYS A 29 5.64 -5.26 12.58
N VAL A 30 4.50 -4.68 12.26
CA VAL A 30 4.00 -3.41 12.79
C VAL A 30 2.57 -3.59 13.24
N THR A 31 2.25 -3.17 14.46
CA THR A 31 0.87 -3.14 14.94
C THR A 31 0.25 -1.82 14.50
N ILE A 32 -0.85 -1.89 13.76
CA ILE A 32 -1.61 -0.71 13.34
C ILE A 32 -2.86 -0.64 14.21
N GLU A 33 -3.00 0.47 14.94
CA GLU A 33 -4.21 0.80 15.68
C GLU A 33 -5.08 1.78 14.88
N TRP A 34 -6.39 1.54 14.82
CA TRP A 34 -7.36 2.46 14.26
C TRP A 34 -8.66 2.48 15.06
N SER A 35 -9.50 3.48 14.82
CA SER A 35 -10.83 3.56 15.43
C SER A 35 -11.90 3.27 14.37
N GLN A 36 -12.79 2.33 14.67
CA GLN A 36 -13.94 1.99 13.83
C GLN A 36 -15.17 1.84 14.72
N SER A 37 -16.25 2.57 14.39
CA SER A 37 -17.50 2.56 15.16
C SER A 37 -17.31 2.85 16.66
N LEU A 38 -16.46 3.83 17.01
CA LEU A 38 -16.10 4.21 18.39
C LEU A 38 -15.31 3.16 19.18
N HIS A 39 -14.92 2.05 18.55
CA HIS A 39 -14.05 1.03 19.15
C HIS A 39 -12.63 1.15 18.60
N LYS A 40 -11.66 0.98 19.49
CA LYS A 40 -10.27 0.77 19.09
C LYS A 40 -10.15 -0.64 18.49
N LYS A 41 -9.48 -0.71 17.35
CA LYS A 41 -9.05 -1.91 16.67
C LYS A 41 -7.55 -1.86 16.55
N GLU A 42 -6.91 -2.99 16.75
CA GLU A 42 -5.50 -3.18 16.53
C GLU A 42 -5.33 -4.45 15.71
N GLU A 43 -4.38 -4.42 14.78
CA GLU A 43 -4.08 -5.58 13.95
C GLU A 43 -2.62 -5.56 13.56
N THR A 44 -2.05 -6.75 13.39
CA THR A 44 -0.66 -6.89 12.98
C THR A 44 -0.54 -6.86 11.46
N TYR A 45 0.35 -6.01 10.98
CA TYR A 45 0.73 -5.90 9.58
C TYR A 45 2.20 -6.20 9.42
N PHE A 46 2.53 -6.72 8.25
CA PHE A 46 3.87 -6.76 7.71
C PHE A 46 4.12 -5.50 6.91
N SER A 47 5.23 -4.80 7.17
CA SER A 47 5.70 -3.67 6.37
C SER A 47 6.92 -4.06 5.57
N GLY A 48 6.97 -3.64 4.32
CA GLY A 48 8.10 -3.82 3.42
C GLY A 48 8.18 -2.70 2.40
N THR A 49 9.01 -2.89 1.38
CA THR A 49 9.12 -1.93 0.28
C THR A 49 8.76 -2.58 -1.04
N PHE A 50 8.21 -1.80 -1.95
CA PHE A 50 8.00 -2.23 -3.33
C PHE A 50 8.66 -1.26 -4.30
N LYS A 51 9.07 -1.78 -5.46
CA LYS A 51 9.64 -1.00 -6.55
C LYS A 51 8.67 -0.94 -7.71
N LEU A 52 8.73 0.17 -8.46
CA LEU A 52 8.02 0.38 -9.72
C LEU A 52 9.04 0.39 -10.87
N PRO A 53 9.36 -0.76 -11.49
CA PRO A 53 10.33 -0.84 -12.58
C PRO A 53 10.03 0.16 -13.71
N GLN A 54 8.76 0.30 -14.06
CA GLN A 54 8.25 1.18 -15.13
C GLN A 54 8.29 2.68 -14.78
N LYS A 55 8.46 3.05 -13.50
CA LYS A 55 8.50 4.45 -13.03
C LYS A 55 9.90 4.84 -12.52
N GLY A 56 10.94 4.30 -13.16
CA GLY A 56 12.34 4.62 -12.84
C GLY A 56 12.87 3.95 -11.58
N GLY A 57 12.28 2.82 -11.17
CA GLY A 57 12.76 2.03 -10.02
C GLY A 57 12.51 2.69 -8.66
N LYS A 58 11.56 3.63 -8.58
CA LYS A 58 11.16 4.26 -7.32
C LYS A 58 10.63 3.22 -6.35
N SER A 59 10.98 3.41 -5.08
CA SER A 59 10.52 2.57 -3.98
C SER A 59 9.49 3.29 -3.13
N ALA A 60 8.46 2.56 -2.68
CA ALA A 60 7.50 3.04 -1.69
C ALA A 60 7.15 1.93 -0.70
N ALA A 61 6.47 2.27 0.39
CA ALA A 61 6.10 1.31 1.42
C ALA A 61 4.90 0.45 0.97
N ILE A 62 4.89 -0.80 1.40
CA ILE A 62 3.71 -1.68 1.31
C ILE A 62 3.44 -2.27 2.68
N PHE A 63 2.16 -2.38 3.02
CA PHE A 63 1.68 -3.01 4.25
C PHE A 63 0.74 -4.16 3.90
N VAL A 64 0.94 -5.31 4.51
CA VAL A 64 0.14 -6.52 4.29
C VAL A 64 -0.32 -7.03 5.66
N GLN A 65 -1.63 -7.15 5.87
CA GLN A 65 -2.16 -7.73 7.11
C GLN A 65 -1.64 -9.16 7.29
N GLU A 66 -1.27 -9.54 8.53
CA GLU A 66 -0.61 -10.81 8.80
C GLU A 66 -1.40 -12.02 8.26
N GLU A 67 -2.71 -12.06 8.53
CA GLU A 67 -3.59 -13.14 8.07
C GLU A 67 -3.77 -13.19 6.54
N LYS A 68 -3.41 -12.10 5.84
CA LYS A 68 -3.54 -11.94 4.38
C LYS A 68 -2.23 -12.17 3.65
N LEU A 69 -1.12 -12.47 4.34
CA LEU A 69 0.19 -12.64 3.72
C LEU A 69 0.22 -13.77 2.69
N GLU A 70 -0.40 -14.91 2.99
CA GLU A 70 -0.43 -16.06 2.07
C GLU A 70 -1.29 -15.78 0.84
N GLU A 71 -2.44 -15.12 1.02
CA GLU A 71 -3.28 -14.64 -0.10
C GLU A 71 -2.51 -13.62 -0.96
N PHE A 72 -1.79 -12.70 -0.32
CA PHE A 72 -0.95 -11.73 -0.99
C PHE A 72 0.13 -12.41 -1.83
N LYS A 73 0.85 -13.40 -1.29
CA LYS A 73 1.87 -14.15 -2.04
C LYS A 73 1.28 -14.87 -3.25
N ALA A 74 0.07 -15.42 -3.12
CA ALA A 74 -0.61 -16.10 -4.22
C ALA A 74 -1.02 -15.16 -5.37
N LEU A 75 -1.16 -13.85 -5.12
CA LEU A 75 -1.39 -12.85 -6.16
C LEU A 75 -0.15 -12.56 -7.03
N ALA A 76 1.03 -12.97 -6.59
CA ALA A 76 2.27 -12.77 -7.33
C ALA A 76 2.29 -13.64 -8.59
N THR A 77 2.46 -13.03 -9.75
CA THR A 77 2.75 -13.74 -11.00
C THR A 77 4.23 -13.56 -11.30
N SER A 78 5.01 -14.64 -11.21
CA SER A 78 6.47 -14.61 -11.43
C SER A 78 7.20 -13.56 -10.58
N GLY A 79 6.79 -13.40 -9.31
CA GLY A 79 7.39 -12.44 -8.37
C GLY A 79 6.99 -10.97 -8.60
N THR A 80 5.97 -10.73 -9.43
CA THR A 80 5.41 -9.40 -9.69
C THR A 80 3.93 -9.37 -9.29
N TRP A 81 3.51 -8.28 -8.66
CA TRP A 81 2.11 -8.05 -8.31
C TRP A 81 1.53 -6.95 -9.20
N THR A 82 0.33 -7.17 -9.73
CA THR A 82 -0.42 -6.12 -10.41
C THR A 82 -1.27 -5.37 -9.40
N VAL A 83 -1.05 -4.07 -9.29
CA VAL A 83 -1.84 -3.18 -8.44
C VAL A 83 -3.25 -3.09 -9.00
N ASN A 84 -4.20 -3.70 -8.32
CA ASN A 84 -5.62 -3.69 -8.69
C ASN A 84 -6.49 -3.21 -7.51
N GLU A 85 -7.81 -3.40 -7.61
CA GLU A 85 -8.78 -2.93 -6.60
C GLU A 85 -8.74 -3.66 -5.27
N VAL A 86 -7.95 -4.74 -5.14
CA VAL A 86 -7.72 -5.41 -3.85
C VAL A 86 -6.78 -4.60 -2.96
N PHE A 87 -5.97 -3.72 -3.54
CA PHE A 87 -5.09 -2.84 -2.80
C PHE A 87 -5.81 -1.56 -2.41
N GLN A 88 -5.64 -1.16 -1.15
CA GLN A 88 -5.94 0.19 -0.71
C GLN A 88 -4.71 1.07 -0.87
N PHE A 89 -4.96 2.34 -1.22
CA PHE A 89 -3.92 3.34 -1.38
C PHE A 89 -3.89 4.25 -0.17
N GLY A 90 -2.77 4.21 0.57
CA GLY A 90 -2.47 5.27 1.52
C GLY A 90 -1.68 6.38 0.83
N GLN A 91 -1.93 7.63 1.21
CA GLN A 91 -1.29 8.79 0.57
C GLN A 91 -0.85 9.80 1.62
N ALA A 92 0.34 10.37 1.43
CA ALA A 92 0.81 11.49 2.24
C ALA A 92 -0.09 12.72 2.03
N LYS A 93 -0.23 13.58 3.06
CA LYS A 93 -1.13 14.74 3.02
C LYS A 93 -0.80 15.72 1.90
N ASP A 94 0.47 15.81 1.51
CA ASP A 94 1.00 16.61 0.41
C ASP A 94 0.85 15.95 -0.97
N ARG A 95 0.31 14.73 -1.03
CA ARG A 95 0.14 13.89 -2.22
C ARG A 95 1.43 13.54 -2.95
N SER A 96 2.59 13.69 -2.29
CA SER A 96 3.90 13.42 -2.91
C SER A 96 4.23 11.92 -2.98
N VAL A 97 3.75 11.15 -2.01
CA VAL A 97 4.00 9.71 -1.86
C VAL A 97 2.70 8.95 -1.67
N ARG A 98 2.63 7.75 -2.26
CA ARG A 98 1.54 6.79 -2.08
C ARG A 98 2.13 5.43 -1.75
N TRP A 99 1.57 4.78 -0.74
CA TRP A 99 1.90 3.42 -0.34
C TRP A 99 0.71 2.51 -0.56
N LEU A 100 0.98 1.21 -0.56
CA LEU A 100 -0.04 0.19 -0.75
C LEU A 100 -0.36 -0.49 0.58
N VAL A 101 -1.63 -0.83 0.75
CA VAL A 101 -2.11 -1.61 1.88
C VAL A 101 -2.93 -2.76 1.33
N TYR A 102 -2.63 -3.98 1.76
CA TYR A 102 -3.38 -5.18 1.45
C TYR A 102 -3.88 -5.82 2.74
N HIS A 103 -5.20 -5.85 2.91
CA HIS A 103 -5.87 -6.25 4.13
C HIS A 103 -7.34 -6.56 3.83
N ASP A 104 -8.07 -7.01 4.84
CA ASP A 104 -9.52 -7.12 4.75
C ASP A 104 -10.16 -5.76 4.41
N LYS A 105 -11.02 -5.73 3.38
CA LYS A 105 -11.72 -4.52 2.94
C LYS A 105 -12.82 -4.08 3.89
N GLU A 106 -13.31 -5.00 4.74
CA GLU A 106 -14.24 -4.67 5.82
C GLU A 106 -13.56 -3.84 6.91
N HIS A 107 -12.25 -4.02 7.06
CA HIS A 107 -11.43 -3.14 7.87
C HIS A 107 -11.33 -1.80 7.14
N LYS A 108 -12.00 -0.81 7.73
CA LYS A 108 -11.93 0.58 7.30
C LYS A 108 -11.07 1.33 8.30
N PRO A 109 -9.73 1.20 8.26
CA PRO A 109 -8.84 2.13 8.94
C PRO A 109 -8.89 3.47 8.20
N TYR A 110 -10.09 4.06 8.16
CA TYR A 110 -10.28 5.44 7.80
C TYR A 110 -9.54 6.21 8.89
N GLN A 111 -8.42 6.81 8.49
CA GLN A 111 -7.48 7.51 9.37
C GLN A 111 -6.54 6.54 10.07
N VAL A 112 -5.42 6.23 9.39
CA VAL A 112 -4.14 6.12 10.08
C VAL A 112 -4.01 7.37 10.95
N ILE A 113 -4.30 7.24 12.24
CA ILE A 113 -3.76 8.13 13.26
C ILE A 113 -2.25 7.97 13.10
N SER A 114 -1.59 9.09 12.83
CA SER A 114 -0.17 9.22 12.53
C SER A 114 0.68 8.10 13.13
N LEU A 115 1.29 7.27 12.28
CA LEU A 115 2.51 6.55 12.67
C LEU A 115 3.56 7.64 12.91
N PHE A 116 3.92 7.82 14.19
CA PHE A 116 4.95 8.74 14.67
C PHE A 116 6.34 8.33 14.18
#